data_AF-A0A2D8I4F3-F1
#
_entry.id   AF-A0A2D8I4F3-F1
#
_cell.length_a   1.000
_cell.length_b   1.000
_cell.length_c   1.000
_cell.angle_alpha   90.00
_cell.angle_beta   90.00
_cell.angle_gamma   90.00
#
_symmetry.space_group_name_H-M   'P 1'
#
loop_
_entity.id
_entity.type
_entity.pdbx_description
1 polymer ?
#
loop_
_entity_poly.entity_id
_entity_poly.type
_entity_poly.pdbx_seq_one_letter_code
_entity_poly.pdbx_strand_id
1 'polypeptide(L)'
;MIDQINFFGDNFAKSLMFFSFIIMKIIMILLGMQLCGCLAHQEYKISQNVLSGDLKLAETYPDFLSLIKNYELLMIENFKRKQMLIVKSPKQENILHPRHDLKIRAKILKSFSKGDLQNNEKDLLLDNCLDLHKLWQKQKKQIQMKRFQLGLIR
;
A
#
# COMPACT_ATOMS: atom_id res chain seq x y z
N MET A 1 -65.04 22.58 -2.79
CA MET A 1 -64.02 22.41 -3.86
C MET A 1 -62.60 22.83 -3.42
N ILE A 2 -62.35 23.03 -2.12
CA ILE A 2 -61.03 23.46 -1.58
C ILE A 2 -60.29 22.28 -0.92
N ASP A 3 -61.01 21.28 -0.42
CA ASP A 3 -60.39 20.15 0.32
C ASP A 3 -59.66 19.11 -0.56
N GLN A 4 -59.95 19.05 -1.86
CA GLN A 4 -59.25 18.12 -2.77
C GLN A 4 -57.84 18.60 -3.18
N ILE A 5 -57.55 19.89 -3.07
CA ILE A 5 -56.24 20.46 -3.44
C ILE A 5 -55.22 20.20 -2.32
N ASN A 6 -55.64 20.28 -1.05
CA ASN A 6 -54.77 20.05 0.10
C ASN A 6 -54.34 18.57 0.25
N PHE A 7 -55.19 17.63 -0.15
CA PHE A 7 -54.86 16.19 -0.08
C PHE A 7 -53.82 15.76 -1.14
N PHE A 8 -53.78 16.42 -2.30
CA PHE A 8 -52.77 16.17 -3.33
C PHE A 8 -51.42 16.82 -2.97
N GLY A 9 -51.44 18.01 -2.36
CA GLY A 9 -50.22 18.72 -1.92
C GLY A 9 -49.42 17.97 -0.87
N ASP A 10 -50.08 17.41 0.15
CA ASP A 10 -49.41 16.69 1.24
C ASP A 10 -48.81 15.35 0.81
N ASN A 11 -49.48 14.63 -0.10
CA ASN A 11 -48.94 13.39 -0.66
C ASN A 11 -47.79 13.66 -1.64
N PHE A 12 -47.85 14.75 -2.40
CA PHE A 12 -46.76 15.15 -3.28
C PHE A 12 -45.53 15.61 -2.48
N ALA A 13 -45.72 16.39 -1.41
CA ALA A 13 -44.63 16.84 -0.53
C ALA A 13 -43.97 15.67 0.22
N LYS A 14 -44.76 14.69 0.73
CA LYS A 14 -44.22 13.47 1.34
C LYS A 14 -43.45 12.62 0.35
N SER A 15 -43.95 12.49 -0.88
CA SER A 15 -43.25 11.78 -1.96
C SER A 15 -41.94 12.47 -2.32
N LEU A 16 -41.93 13.81 -2.44
CA LEU A 16 -40.73 14.59 -2.73
C LEU A 16 -39.67 14.47 -1.62
N MET A 17 -40.10 14.47 -0.36
CA MET A 17 -39.22 14.24 0.79
C MET A 17 -38.68 12.80 0.85
N PHE A 18 -39.47 11.81 0.41
CA PHE A 18 -39.02 10.43 0.33
C PHE A 18 -37.98 10.24 -0.78
N PHE A 19 -38.23 10.83 -1.95
CA PHE A 19 -37.28 10.85 -3.07
C PHE A 19 -35.99 11.58 -2.71
N SER A 20 -36.05 12.72 -2.01
CA SER A 20 -34.84 13.43 -1.57
C SER A 20 -34.02 12.60 -0.58
N PHE A 21 -34.67 11.86 0.33
CA PHE A 21 -34.00 10.98 1.29
C PHE A 21 -33.33 9.77 0.62
N ILE A 22 -33.97 9.19 -0.41
CA ILE A 22 -33.38 8.11 -1.22
C ILE A 22 -32.18 8.62 -2.01
N ILE A 23 -32.29 9.80 -2.65
CA ILE A 23 -31.19 10.42 -3.40
C ILE A 23 -30.00 10.71 -2.47
N MET A 24 -30.25 11.24 -1.27
CA MET A 24 -29.20 11.51 -0.27
C MET A 24 -28.48 10.21 0.14
N LYS A 25 -29.21 9.11 0.36
CA LYS A 25 -28.60 7.80 0.66
C LYS A 25 -27.76 7.27 -0.50
N ILE A 26 -28.24 7.39 -1.73
CA ILE A 26 -27.50 6.96 -2.93
C ILE A 26 -26.21 7.78 -3.10
N ILE A 27 -26.28 9.10 -2.89
CA ILE A 27 -25.10 9.98 -2.93
C ILE A 27 -24.09 9.59 -1.84
N MET A 28 -24.54 9.33 -0.61
CA MET A 28 -23.65 8.90 0.47
C MET A 28 -22.96 7.56 0.19
N ILE A 29 -23.66 6.60 -0.44
CA ILE A 29 -23.08 5.32 -0.88
C ILE A 29 -22.06 5.53 -2.01
N LEU A 30 -22.37 6.38 -2.98
CA LEU A 30 -21.47 6.75 -4.08
C LEU A 30 -20.20 7.45 -3.57
N LEU A 31 -20.31 8.35 -2.60
CA LEU A 31 -19.19 9.04 -1.96
C LEU A 31 -18.31 8.05 -1.16
N GLY A 32 -18.92 7.11 -0.42
CA GLY A 32 -18.19 6.07 0.30
C GLY A 32 -17.36 5.15 -0.61
N MET A 33 -17.87 4.84 -1.80
CA MET A 33 -17.19 4.00 -2.79
C MET A 33 -15.99 4.71 -3.44
N GLN A 34 -16.04 6.03 -3.63
CA GLN A 34 -14.94 6.79 -4.25
C GLN A 34 -13.76 7.05 -3.30
N LEU A 35 -14.00 7.16 -1.99
CA LEU A 35 -12.93 7.44 -1.02
C LEU A 35 -12.03 6.23 -0.72
N CYS A 36 -12.52 5.01 -0.94
CA CYS A 36 -11.81 3.79 -0.53
C CYS A 36 -10.56 3.49 -1.41
N GLY A 37 -10.56 3.91 -2.68
CA GLY A 37 -9.44 3.68 -3.61
C GLY A 37 -8.26 4.63 -3.41
N CYS A 38 -8.52 5.89 -3.02
CA CYS A 38 -7.49 6.91 -2.87
C CYS A 38 -6.66 6.74 -1.59
N LEU A 39 -7.28 6.29 -0.50
CA LEU A 39 -6.63 6.09 0.80
C LEU A 39 -5.49 5.07 0.73
N ALA A 40 -5.70 3.95 0.02
CA ALA A 40 -4.70 2.89 -0.10
C ALA A 40 -3.43 3.34 -0.84
N HIS A 41 -3.57 4.22 -1.85
CA HIS A 41 -2.42 4.76 -2.58
C HIS A 41 -1.65 5.80 -1.74
N GLN A 42 -2.37 6.59 -0.95
CA GLN A 42 -1.79 7.58 -0.05
C GLN A 42 -0.99 6.92 1.09
N GLU A 43 -1.52 5.87 1.72
CA GLU A 43 -0.80 5.11 2.76
C GLU A 43 0.51 4.51 2.26
N TYR A 44 0.49 3.92 1.05
CA TYR A 44 1.69 3.34 0.45
C TYR A 44 2.79 4.39 0.24
N LYS A 45 2.41 5.57 -0.26
CA LYS A 45 3.32 6.69 -0.49
C LYS A 45 3.91 7.23 0.81
N ILE A 46 3.09 7.29 1.88
CA ILE A 46 3.54 7.69 3.21
C ILE A 46 4.56 6.69 3.76
N SER A 47 4.26 5.39 3.70
CA SER A 47 5.18 4.32 4.15
C SER A 47 6.53 4.37 3.44
N GLN A 48 6.56 4.56 2.12
CA GLN A 48 7.82 4.67 1.37
C GLN A 48 8.65 5.91 1.73
N ASN A 49 7.99 7.03 2.05
CA ASN A 49 8.66 8.27 2.44
C ASN A 49 9.30 8.15 3.82
N VAL A 50 8.58 7.59 4.80
CA VAL A 50 9.09 7.32 6.16
C VAL A 50 10.35 6.46 6.08
N LEU A 51 10.27 5.38 5.31
CA LEU A 51 11.35 4.42 5.16
C LEU A 51 12.57 4.96 4.39
N SER A 52 12.34 5.95 3.51
CA SER A 52 13.42 6.70 2.86
C SER A 52 14.07 7.70 3.81
N GLY A 53 13.33 8.21 4.81
CA GLY A 53 13.86 8.99 5.93
C GLY A 53 14.71 8.13 6.85
N ASP A 54 14.19 6.98 7.30
CA ASP A 54 14.90 6.06 8.19
C ASP A 54 16.22 5.56 7.57
N LEU A 55 16.23 5.28 6.25
CA LEU A 55 17.46 4.91 5.54
C LEU A 55 18.52 6.02 5.55
N LYS A 56 18.12 7.30 5.57
CA LYS A 56 19.07 8.42 5.66
C LYS A 56 19.69 8.51 7.04
N LEU A 57 18.89 8.27 8.08
CA LEU A 57 19.27 8.37 9.49
C LEU A 57 20.06 7.16 10.00
N ALA A 58 19.91 5.99 9.39
CA ALA A 58 20.64 4.80 9.82
C ALA A 58 22.16 4.96 9.64
N GLU A 59 22.90 4.90 10.74
CA GLU A 59 24.37 5.01 10.73
C GLU A 59 25.02 3.87 11.53
N THR A 60 24.40 3.44 12.62
CA THR A 60 24.95 2.41 13.52
C THR A 60 24.35 1.02 13.24
N TYR A 61 25.01 -0.03 13.74
CA TYR A 61 24.52 -1.41 13.64
C TYR A 61 23.06 -1.61 14.10
N PRO A 62 22.63 -1.16 15.29
CA PRO A 62 21.23 -1.32 15.72
C PRO A 62 20.24 -0.57 14.84
N ASP A 63 20.62 0.59 14.27
CA ASP A 63 19.76 1.33 13.34
C ASP A 63 19.49 0.49 12.09
N PHE A 64 20.55 -0.10 11.53
CA PHE A 64 20.42 -0.96 10.35
C PHE A 64 19.61 -2.22 10.62
N LEU A 65 19.77 -2.86 11.79
CA LEU A 65 18.94 -4.01 12.17
C LEU A 65 17.46 -3.64 12.24
N SER A 66 17.13 -2.53 12.92
CA SER A 66 15.76 -2.03 13.01
C SER A 66 15.20 -1.70 11.63
N LEU A 67 15.99 -1.02 10.80
CA LEU A 67 15.63 -0.67 9.43
C LEU A 67 15.31 -1.91 8.59
N ILE A 68 16.19 -2.92 8.60
CA ILE A 68 16.02 -4.18 7.86
C ILE A 68 14.73 -4.88 8.29
N LYS A 69 14.50 -4.99 9.61
CA LYS A 69 13.30 -5.63 10.16
C LYS A 69 12.02 -4.90 9.75
N ASN A 70 12.01 -3.57 9.84
CA ASN A 70 10.87 -2.75 9.42
C ASN A 70 10.60 -2.90 7.91
N TYR A 71 11.66 -2.94 7.11
CA TYR A 71 11.55 -3.22 5.68
C TYR A 71 10.94 -4.59 5.38
N GLU A 72 11.35 -5.63 6.10
CA GLU A 72 10.80 -6.98 5.94
C GLU A 72 9.29 -7.00 6.20
N LEU A 73 8.86 -6.41 7.32
CA LEU A 73 7.45 -6.31 7.69
C LEU A 73 6.63 -5.59 6.61
N LEU A 74 7.14 -4.45 6.14
CA LEU A 74 6.49 -3.68 5.07
C LEU A 74 6.45 -4.44 3.75
N MET A 75 7.50 -5.20 3.40
CA MET A 75 7.48 -6.05 2.21
C MET A 75 6.40 -7.12 2.30
N ILE A 76 6.23 -7.74 3.47
CA ILE A 76 5.18 -8.74 3.70
C ILE A 76 3.79 -8.12 3.58
N GLU A 77 3.57 -6.95 4.19
CA GLU A 77 2.28 -6.28 4.15
C GLU A 77 1.93 -5.78 2.75
N ASN A 78 2.86 -5.12 2.08
CA ASN A 78 2.69 -4.66 0.70
C ASN A 78 2.43 -5.82 -0.24
N PHE A 79 3.07 -6.97 -0.02
CA PHE A 79 2.83 -8.17 -0.81
C PHE A 79 1.40 -8.68 -0.67
N LYS A 80 0.86 -8.76 0.55
CA LYS A 80 -0.54 -9.14 0.80
C LYS A 80 -1.51 -8.18 0.09
N ARG A 81 -1.28 -6.87 0.22
CA ARG A 81 -2.06 -5.83 -0.47
C ARG A 81 -2.00 -6.00 -1.99
N LYS A 82 -0.80 -6.23 -2.56
CA LYS A 82 -0.63 -6.47 -4.01
C LYS A 82 -1.38 -7.72 -4.49
N GLN A 83 -1.32 -8.83 -3.76
CA GLN A 83 -2.07 -10.04 -4.12
C GLN A 83 -3.57 -9.78 -4.23
N MET A 84 -4.13 -8.99 -3.30
CA MET A 84 -5.53 -8.57 -3.35
C MET A 84 -5.83 -7.66 -4.55
N LEU A 85 -4.96 -6.70 -4.84
CA LEU A 85 -5.13 -5.75 -5.96
C LEU A 85 -5.04 -6.44 -7.32
N ILE A 86 -4.16 -7.42 -7.49
CA ILE A 86 -4.04 -8.23 -8.72
C ILE A 86 -5.40 -8.86 -9.09
N VAL A 87 -6.15 -9.33 -8.08
CA VAL A 87 -7.45 -9.97 -8.29
C VAL A 87 -8.55 -8.93 -8.52
N LYS A 88 -8.56 -7.84 -7.73
CA LYS A 88 -9.66 -6.85 -7.74
C LYS A 88 -9.56 -5.82 -8.87
N SER A 89 -8.35 -5.41 -9.24
CA SER A 89 -8.13 -4.34 -10.21
C SER A 89 -6.84 -4.57 -11.01
N PRO A 90 -6.86 -5.53 -11.97
CA PRO A 90 -5.69 -5.86 -12.78
C PRO A 90 -5.05 -4.68 -13.52
N LYS A 91 -5.84 -3.65 -13.85
CA LYS A 91 -5.39 -2.45 -14.58
C LYS A 91 -4.67 -1.42 -13.69
N GLN A 92 -4.85 -1.46 -12.37
CA GLN A 92 -4.25 -0.51 -11.42
C GLN A 92 -2.97 -1.05 -10.77
N GLU A 93 -2.55 -2.28 -11.09
CA GLU A 93 -1.31 -2.82 -10.54
C GLU A 93 -0.10 -2.15 -11.20
N ASN A 94 0.50 -1.16 -10.53
CA ASN A 94 1.85 -0.74 -10.87
C ASN A 94 2.85 -1.81 -10.38
N ILE A 95 3.43 -2.55 -11.34
CA ILE A 95 4.19 -3.81 -11.16
C ILE A 95 5.62 -3.57 -10.67
N LEU A 96 6.00 -2.35 -10.29
CA LEU A 96 7.30 -2.15 -9.68
C LEU A 96 7.27 -2.79 -8.27
N HIS A 97 7.94 -3.93 -8.11
CA HIS A 97 8.30 -4.50 -6.82
C HIS A 97 9.73 -4.04 -6.51
N PRO A 98 9.89 -2.89 -5.82
CA PRO A 98 11.19 -2.25 -5.69
C PRO A 98 12.21 -3.09 -4.90
N ARG A 99 13.48 -3.03 -5.34
CA ARG A 99 14.64 -3.69 -4.70
C ARG A 99 15.25 -2.81 -3.62
N HIS A 100 14.56 -2.70 -2.49
CA HIS A 100 15.02 -1.86 -1.38
C HIS A 100 16.28 -2.40 -0.68
N ASP A 101 16.48 -3.72 -0.72
CA ASP A 101 17.69 -4.40 -0.25
C ASP A 101 18.97 -3.77 -0.83
N LEU A 102 18.96 -3.39 -2.12
CA LEU A 102 20.12 -2.77 -2.77
C LEU A 102 20.49 -1.41 -2.15
N LYS A 103 19.48 -0.60 -1.79
CA LYS A 103 19.69 0.71 -1.17
C LYS A 103 20.27 0.56 0.23
N ILE A 104 19.76 -0.40 1.00
CA ILE A 104 20.26 -0.71 2.35
C ILE A 104 21.70 -1.20 2.27
N ARG A 105 22.02 -2.15 1.38
CA ARG A 105 23.40 -2.64 1.17
C ARG A 105 24.36 -1.51 0.84
N ALA A 106 23.99 -0.61 -0.07
CA ALA A 106 24.84 0.54 -0.42
C ALA A 106 25.11 1.44 0.79
N LYS A 107 24.10 1.66 1.64
CA LYS A 107 24.23 2.47 2.85
C LYS A 107 25.09 1.77 3.92
N ILE A 108 24.93 0.46 4.12
CA ILE A 108 25.79 -0.35 5.01
C ILE A 108 27.26 -0.25 4.58
N LEU A 109 27.54 -0.46 3.29
CA LEU A 109 28.91 -0.37 2.76
C LEU A 109 29.50 1.03 2.94
N LYS A 110 28.68 2.08 2.79
CA LYS A 110 29.09 3.46 3.05
C LYS A 110 29.42 3.67 4.53
N SER A 111 28.57 3.24 5.46
CA SER A 111 28.83 3.36 6.91
C SER A 111 30.07 2.57 7.33
N PHE A 112 30.27 1.37 6.77
CA PHE A 112 31.49 0.59 6.98
C PHE A 112 32.75 1.34 6.48
N SER A 113 32.69 1.95 5.29
CA SER A 113 33.82 2.72 4.75
C SER A 113 34.20 3.94 5.58
N LYS A 114 33.27 4.46 6.40
CA LYS A 114 33.51 5.56 7.33
C LYS A 114 34.08 5.12 8.67
N GLY A 115 34.06 3.81 8.96
CA GLY A 115 34.44 3.27 10.26
C GLY A 115 33.30 3.19 11.28
N ASP A 116 32.06 3.47 10.87
CA ASP A 116 30.88 3.43 11.76
C ASP A 116 30.42 1.99 12.08
N LEU A 117 30.95 1.01 11.35
CA LEU A 117 30.64 -0.42 11.49
C LEU A 117 31.92 -1.23 11.57
N GLN A 118 31.90 -2.26 12.42
CA GLN A 118 32.92 -3.29 12.43
C GLN A 118 32.71 -4.30 11.29
N ASN A 119 33.75 -5.07 10.97
CA ASN A 119 33.69 -6.00 9.84
C ASN A 119 32.65 -7.11 10.04
N ASN A 120 32.57 -7.66 11.26
CA ASN A 120 31.55 -8.64 11.67
C ASN A 120 30.12 -8.07 11.59
N GLU A 121 29.91 -6.83 12.05
CA GLU A 121 28.62 -6.14 11.97
C GLU A 121 28.19 -5.94 10.51
N LYS A 122 29.11 -5.48 9.67
CA LYS A 122 28.89 -5.33 8.23
C LYS A 122 28.51 -6.66 7.59
N ASP A 123 29.24 -7.74 7.88
CA ASP A 123 28.95 -9.06 7.30
C ASP A 123 27.55 -9.56 7.72
N LEU A 124 27.21 -9.47 9.01
CA LEU A 124 25.88 -9.83 9.53
C LEU A 124 24.75 -9.01 8.89
N LEU A 125 24.92 -7.70 8.72
CA LEU A 125 23.93 -6.85 8.08
C LEU A 125 23.74 -7.20 6.60
N LEU A 126 24.82 -7.56 5.90
CA LEU A 126 24.77 -7.97 4.50
C LEU A 126 24.08 -9.34 4.32
N ASP A 127 24.28 -10.26 5.26
CA ASP A 127 23.57 -11.53 5.30
C ASP A 127 22.07 -11.32 5.54
N ASN A 128 21.69 -10.44 6.47
CA ASN A 128 20.28 -10.08 6.65
C ASN A 128 19.66 -9.44 5.39
N CYS A 129 20.44 -8.66 4.63
CA CYS A 129 20.00 -8.14 3.34
C CYS A 129 19.82 -9.25 2.28
N LEU A 130 20.58 -10.34 2.36
CA LEU A 130 20.39 -11.50 1.49
C LEU A 130 19.04 -12.17 1.76
N ASP A 131 18.59 -12.23 3.00
CA ASP A 131 17.28 -12.76 3.34
C ASP A 131 16.13 -11.87 2.83
N LEU A 132 16.28 -10.54 2.91
CA LEU A 132 15.37 -9.61 2.23
C LEU A 132 15.32 -9.86 0.72
N HIS A 133 16.48 -10.14 0.10
CA HIS A 133 16.55 -10.46 -1.32
C HIS A 133 15.79 -11.76 -1.65
N LYS A 134 15.99 -12.82 -0.88
CA LYS A 134 15.26 -14.09 -1.05
C LYS A 134 13.75 -13.88 -0.92
N LEU A 135 13.33 -13.10 0.07
CA LEU A 135 11.91 -12.75 0.26
C LEU A 135 11.35 -12.03 -0.98
N TRP A 136 12.07 -11.03 -1.48
CA TRP A 136 11.70 -10.31 -2.70
C TRP A 136 11.55 -11.25 -3.91
N GLN A 137 12.51 -12.16 -4.13
CA GLN A 137 12.46 -13.11 -5.24
C GLN A 137 11.25 -14.04 -5.16
N LYS A 138 10.98 -14.57 -3.95
CA LYS A 138 9.83 -15.44 -3.68
C LYS A 138 8.52 -14.71 -3.99
N GLN A 139 8.37 -13.48 -3.50
CA GLN A 139 7.19 -12.66 -3.74
C GLN A 139 7.02 -12.32 -5.23
N LYS A 140 8.10 -11.94 -5.92
CA LYS A 140 8.08 -11.67 -7.36
C LYS A 140 7.59 -12.89 -8.15
N LYS A 141 8.12 -14.07 -7.87
CA LYS A 141 7.71 -15.32 -8.52
C LYS A 141 6.22 -15.60 -8.31
N GLN A 142 5.73 -15.43 -7.08
CA GLN A 142 4.31 -15.64 -6.75
C GLN A 142 3.39 -14.65 -7.48
N ILE A 143 3.77 -13.37 -7.56
CA ILE A 143 3.03 -12.36 -8.35
C ILE A 143 2.98 -12.77 -9.83
N GLN A 144 4.12 -13.14 -10.41
CA GLN A 144 4.19 -13.56 -11.81
C GLN A 144 3.30 -14.78 -12.09
N MET A 145 3.35 -15.79 -11.23
CA MET A 145 2.47 -16.97 -11.34
C MET A 145 0.99 -16.58 -11.26
N LYS A 146 0.62 -15.71 -10.30
CA LYS A 146 -0.78 -15.29 -10.15
C LYS A 146 -1.28 -14.52 -11.37
N ARG A 147 -0.43 -13.64 -11.93
CA ARG A 147 -0.74 -12.91 -13.16
C ARG A 147 -0.94 -13.85 -14.34
N PHE A 148 -0.06 -14.84 -14.51
CA PHE A 148 -0.21 -15.86 -15.54
C PHE A 148 -1.54 -16.62 -15.42
N GLN A 149 -1.90 -17.06 -14.20
CA GLN A 149 -3.18 -17.73 -13.92
C GLN A 149 -4.41 -16.88 -14.26
N LEU A 150 -4.29 -15.55 -14.17
CA LEU A 150 -5.37 -14.61 -14.47
C LEU A 150 -5.35 -14.13 -15.93
N GLY A 151 -4.49 -14.69 -16.79
CA GLY A 151 -4.34 -14.24 -18.18
C GLY A 151 -3.74 -12.83 -18.32
N LEU A 152 -3.15 -12.29 -17.26
CA LEU A 152 -2.54 -10.95 -17.23
C LEU A 152 -1.10 -10.99 -17.75
N ILE A 153 -0.94 -11.46 -18.98
CA ILE A 153 0.36 -11.61 -19.64
C ILE A 153 0.75 -10.26 -20.24
N ARG A 154 1.71 -9.58 -19.61
CA ARG A 154 2.51 -8.50 -20.19
C ARG A 154 3.95 -8.69 -19.71
#